data_AF-A0A1J9S657-F1
#
_entry.id   AF-A0A1J9S657-F1
#
_cell.length_a   1.000
_cell.length_b   1.000
_cell.length_c   1.000
_cell.angle_alpha   90.00
_cell.angle_beta   90.00
_cell.angle_gamma   90.00
#
_symmetry.space_group_name_H-M   'P 1'
#
loop_
_entity.id
_entity.type
_entity.pdbx_description
1 polymer ?
#
loop_
_entity_poly.entity_id
_entity_poly.type
_entity_poly.pdbx_seq_one_letter_code
_entity_poly.pdbx_strand_id
1 'polypeptide(L)'
;MSSDALSFHPHPLQPYIDLVFFNMSTLFCCPDTRPYRPRALSHEPKFTVFMKWAAFPREATAQSAGEQDDKLAALGYPHVIQLVKQVNFGPLEAKRYFAATNKGDEEDAFVEVTESDLIAANYKKLNAYKNFKCSNHNKFFEVNVYEKDPFNAHHWRQNIARPGSEIDL
;
A
#
# COMPACT_ATOMS: atom_id res chain seq x y z
N MET A 1 -46.69 -29.01 53.82
CA MET A 1 -46.80 -28.61 52.41
C MET A 1 -46.67 -27.10 52.36
N SER A 2 -45.47 -26.61 52.04
CA SER A 2 -45.30 -25.27 51.45
C SER A 2 -43.92 -25.25 50.83
N SER A 3 -43.94 -25.30 49.51
CA SER A 3 -42.79 -25.17 48.64
C SER A 3 -42.47 -23.68 48.53
N ASP A 4 -41.22 -23.28 48.76
CA ASP A 4 -40.77 -21.97 48.28
C ASP A 4 -39.48 -22.12 47.51
N ALA A 5 -39.61 -21.73 46.24
CA ALA A 5 -38.69 -21.97 45.16
C ALA A 5 -37.57 -20.92 45.16
N LEU A 6 -36.32 -21.40 45.18
CA LEU A 6 -35.15 -20.57 44.89
C LEU A 6 -35.21 -20.14 43.43
N SER A 7 -35.60 -18.89 43.21
CA SER A 7 -35.60 -18.25 41.90
C SER A 7 -34.16 -17.87 41.53
N PHE A 8 -33.50 -18.71 40.74
CA PHE A 8 -32.26 -18.36 40.05
C PHE A 8 -32.56 -17.30 38.99
N HIS A 9 -32.02 -16.10 39.16
CA HIS A 9 -31.95 -15.10 38.10
C HIS A 9 -30.75 -15.42 37.19
N PRO A 10 -30.94 -15.71 35.90
CA PRO A 10 -29.84 -15.68 34.96
C PRO A 10 -29.54 -14.23 34.59
N HIS A 11 -28.34 -13.76 34.96
CA HIS A 11 -27.75 -12.55 34.40
C HIS A 11 -27.69 -12.68 32.87
N PRO A 12 -28.19 -11.70 32.09
CA PRO A 12 -27.98 -11.71 30.65
C PRO A 12 -26.50 -11.43 30.37
N LEU A 13 -25.84 -12.42 29.76
CA LEU A 13 -24.56 -12.23 29.08
C LEU A 13 -24.78 -11.18 27.99
N GLN A 14 -24.27 -9.97 28.21
CA GLN A 14 -24.15 -8.97 27.15
C GLN A 14 -23.22 -9.55 26.08
N PRO A 15 -23.63 -9.64 24.80
CA PRO A 15 -22.67 -9.87 23.74
C PRO A 15 -21.82 -8.61 23.63
N TYR A 16 -20.61 -8.69 24.17
CA TYR A 16 -19.53 -7.78 23.81
C TYR A 16 -19.22 -8.11 22.35
N ILE A 17 -19.97 -7.50 21.43
CA ILE A 17 -19.53 -7.38 20.05
C ILE A 17 -18.31 -6.48 20.16
N ASP A 18 -17.14 -7.10 20.25
CA ASP A 18 -15.90 -6.51 19.81
C ASP A 18 -16.16 -6.06 18.37
N LEU A 19 -16.62 -4.81 18.25
CA LEU A 19 -16.26 -3.98 17.13
C LEU A 19 -14.74 -3.90 17.22
N VAL A 20 -14.09 -4.94 16.68
CA VAL A 20 -12.87 -4.75 15.93
C VAL A 20 -13.22 -3.55 15.07
N PHE A 21 -12.77 -2.36 15.49
CA PHE A 21 -12.43 -1.32 14.56
C PHE A 21 -11.40 -2.02 13.68
N PHE A 22 -11.89 -2.74 12.66
CA PHE A 22 -11.17 -2.98 11.45
C PHE A 22 -10.74 -1.58 11.06
N ASN A 23 -9.54 -1.22 11.50
CA ASN A 23 -8.84 -0.04 11.08
C ASN A 23 -8.54 -0.34 9.62
N MET A 24 -9.56 -0.18 8.79
CA MET A 24 -9.54 -0.28 7.37
C MET A 24 -8.41 0.64 6.95
N SER A 25 -7.24 0.04 6.75
CA SER A 25 -6.00 0.75 6.59
C SER A 25 -6.01 1.29 5.18
N THR A 26 -6.75 2.38 5.03
CA THR A 26 -6.96 3.05 3.77
C THR A 26 -5.62 3.61 3.31
N LEU A 27 -5.22 3.27 2.08
CA LEU A 27 -3.97 3.76 1.48
C LEU A 27 -3.93 5.29 1.44
N PHE A 28 -5.11 5.89 1.29
CA PHE A 28 -5.36 7.32 1.38
C PHE A 28 -6.12 7.65 2.64
N CYS A 29 -6.00 8.87 3.14
CA CYS A 29 -6.69 9.28 4.36
C CYS A 29 -8.22 9.32 4.23
N CYS A 30 -8.76 9.50 3.02
CA CYS A 30 -10.18 9.46 2.71
C CYS A 30 -10.43 9.46 1.17
N PRO A 31 -11.68 9.27 0.73
CA PRO A 31 -12.05 9.32 -0.69
C PRO A 31 -11.85 10.67 -1.38
N ASP A 32 -11.76 11.78 -0.64
CA ASP A 32 -11.56 13.13 -1.20
C ASP A 32 -10.13 13.41 -1.73
N THR A 33 -9.36 12.35 -1.99
CA THR A 33 -8.03 12.46 -2.57
C THR A 33 -8.15 12.84 -4.04
N ARG A 34 -7.57 13.98 -4.43
CA ARG A 34 -7.68 14.54 -5.78
C ARG A 34 -6.30 14.79 -6.39
N PRO A 35 -6.16 14.72 -7.73
CA PRO A 35 -4.92 15.08 -8.40
C PRO A 35 -4.43 16.49 -7.99
N TYR A 36 -3.13 16.62 -7.73
CA TYR A 36 -2.47 17.87 -7.41
C TYR A 36 -1.53 18.26 -8.55
N ARG A 37 -1.82 19.39 -9.21
CA ARG A 37 -1.11 19.86 -10.42
C ARG A 37 -1.09 18.77 -11.52
N PRO A 38 -2.26 18.35 -12.02
CA PRO A 38 -2.34 17.25 -12.96
C PRO A 38 -1.60 17.58 -14.26
N ARG A 39 -0.60 16.76 -14.59
CA ARG A 39 0.03 16.74 -15.91
C ARG A 39 -0.36 15.41 -16.57
N ALA A 40 -0.66 15.45 -17.88
CA ALA A 40 -0.82 14.23 -18.66
C ALA A 40 0.56 13.57 -18.81
N LEU A 41 0.65 12.30 -18.44
CA LEU A 41 1.89 11.52 -18.50
C LEU A 41 1.69 10.30 -19.38
N SER A 42 2.77 9.81 -20.01
CA SER A 42 2.74 8.60 -20.83
C SER A 42 2.29 7.34 -20.08
N HIS A 43 2.39 7.35 -18.75
CA HIS A 43 2.04 6.24 -17.87
C HIS A 43 0.69 6.42 -17.16
N GLU A 44 -0.14 7.36 -17.63
CA GLU A 44 -1.47 7.65 -17.11
C GLU A 44 -2.31 6.38 -16.79
N PRO A 45 -2.38 5.37 -17.68
CA PRO A 45 -3.21 4.19 -17.42
C PRO A 45 -2.80 3.43 -16.15
N LYS A 46 -1.50 3.35 -15.84
CA LYS A 46 -0.99 2.67 -14.65
C LYS A 46 -1.44 3.35 -13.37
N PHE A 47 -1.38 4.69 -13.35
CA PHE A 47 -1.87 5.48 -12.23
C PHE A 47 -3.38 5.32 -12.05
N THR A 48 -4.16 5.35 -13.14
CA THR A 48 -5.62 5.19 -13.08
C THR A 48 -6.03 3.83 -12.53
N VAL A 49 -5.39 2.74 -12.99
CA VAL A 49 -5.64 1.38 -12.51
C VAL A 49 -5.32 1.28 -11.01
N PHE A 50 -4.17 1.80 -10.58
CA PHE A 50 -3.80 1.80 -9.17
C PHE A 50 -4.77 2.60 -8.31
N MET A 51 -5.16 3.81 -8.73
CA MET A 51 -6.09 4.65 -7.98
C MET A 51 -7.47 4.01 -7.87
N LYS A 52 -7.96 3.36 -8.93
CA LYS A 52 -9.23 2.58 -8.89
C LYS A 52 -9.13 1.43 -7.90
N TRP A 53 -8.03 0.67 -7.96
CA TRP A 53 -7.79 -0.44 -7.04
C TRP A 53 -7.69 0.01 -5.58
N ALA A 54 -7.00 1.14 -5.33
CA ALA A 54 -6.73 1.69 -4.00
C ALA A 54 -7.90 2.49 -3.38
N ALA A 55 -8.97 2.75 -4.14
CA ALA A 55 -10.13 3.50 -3.66
C ALA A 55 -10.98 2.71 -2.64
N PHE A 56 -10.88 1.38 -2.66
CA PHE A 56 -11.61 0.52 -1.73
C PHE A 56 -10.78 0.29 -0.47
N PRO A 57 -11.41 0.33 0.72
CA PRO A 57 -10.79 -0.11 1.96
C PRO A 57 -10.23 -1.53 1.80
N ARG A 58 -8.92 -1.68 1.95
CA ARG A 58 -8.25 -2.98 1.85
C ARG A 58 -7.50 -3.22 3.15
N GLU A 59 -7.59 -4.44 3.64
CA GLU A 59 -6.66 -4.90 4.65
C GLU A 59 -5.28 -4.91 4.02
N ALA A 60 -4.33 -4.22 4.67
CA ALA A 60 -2.94 -4.31 4.30
C ALA A 60 -2.48 -5.72 4.68
N THR A 61 -2.58 -6.67 3.75
CA THR A 61 -1.98 -7.98 3.92
C THR A 61 -0.47 -7.81 3.75
N ALA A 62 0.20 -7.31 4.78
CA ALA A 62 1.63 -7.42 4.92
C ALA A 62 1.93 -8.91 5.14
N GLN A 63 2.15 -9.64 4.04
CA GLN A 63 2.58 -11.02 4.14
C GLN A 63 4.01 -11.03 4.70
N SER A 64 4.19 -11.74 5.81
CA SER A 64 5.45 -11.86 6.55
C SER A 64 6.61 -12.20 5.62
N ALA A 65 7.73 -11.50 5.82
CA ALA A 65 8.95 -11.49 5.02
C ALA A 65 9.73 -12.84 4.92
N GLY A 66 9.08 -13.98 5.09
CA GLY A 66 9.69 -15.31 5.09
C GLY A 66 9.29 -16.25 3.95
N GLU A 67 8.21 -15.98 3.22
CA GLU A 67 7.71 -16.88 2.14
C GLU A 67 7.84 -16.29 0.72
N GLN A 68 8.50 -15.13 0.57
CA GLN A 68 8.48 -14.35 -0.67
C GLN A 68 9.86 -14.11 -1.32
N ASP A 69 10.96 -14.60 -0.75
CA ASP A 69 12.31 -14.36 -1.30
C ASP A 69 12.45 -14.92 -2.74
N ASP A 70 11.67 -15.96 -3.09
CA ASP A 70 11.59 -16.53 -4.45
C ASP A 70 10.44 -16.02 -5.32
N LYS A 71 9.47 -15.26 -4.77
CA LYS A 71 8.22 -14.94 -5.48
C LYS A 71 8.36 -13.73 -6.41
N LEU A 72 9.00 -12.62 -6.02
CA LEU A 72 9.09 -11.46 -6.93
C LEU A 72 9.94 -11.73 -8.18
N ALA A 73 11.03 -12.46 -8.05
CA ALA A 73 11.90 -12.81 -9.17
C ALA A 73 11.21 -13.75 -10.17
N ALA A 74 10.35 -14.66 -9.68
CA ALA A 74 9.59 -15.60 -10.49
C ALA A 74 8.28 -15.03 -11.07
N LEU A 75 7.64 -14.07 -10.40
CA LEU A 75 6.29 -13.61 -10.76
C LEU A 75 6.23 -12.64 -11.95
N GLY A 76 7.37 -12.08 -12.38
CA GLY A 76 7.45 -11.31 -13.63
C GLY A 76 6.46 -10.15 -13.67
N TYR A 77 6.27 -9.46 -12.54
CA TYR A 77 5.32 -8.36 -12.45
C TYR A 77 5.65 -7.26 -13.49
N PRO A 78 4.67 -6.72 -14.23
CA PRO A 78 4.92 -5.76 -15.30
C PRO A 78 5.43 -4.42 -14.79
N HIS A 79 4.99 -4.00 -13.59
CA HIS A 79 5.44 -2.77 -12.96
C HIS A 79 5.13 -2.78 -11.47
N VAL A 80 5.77 -1.88 -10.73
CA VAL A 80 5.51 -1.63 -9.31
C VAL A 80 5.13 -0.16 -9.13
N ILE A 81 4.17 0.10 -8.23
CA ILE A 81 3.77 1.43 -7.80
C ILE A 81 4.35 1.70 -6.41
N GLN A 82 5.04 2.82 -6.25
CA GLN A 82 5.39 3.34 -4.93
C GLN A 82 4.37 4.40 -4.53
N LEU A 83 3.81 4.27 -3.33
CA LEU A 83 2.98 5.28 -2.70
C LEU A 83 3.76 5.92 -1.55
N VAL A 84 4.02 7.21 -1.68
CA VAL A 84 4.65 8.04 -0.66
C VAL A 84 3.59 8.94 -0.05
N LYS A 85 3.49 8.97 1.27
CA LYS A 85 2.55 9.82 2.01
C LYS A 85 3.31 10.87 2.81
N GLN A 86 2.85 12.11 2.75
CA GLN A 86 3.41 13.25 3.46
C GLN A 86 2.31 14.10 4.11
N VAL A 87 2.66 14.79 5.19
CA VAL A 87 1.87 15.89 5.74
C VAL A 87 2.47 17.19 5.28
N ASN A 88 1.66 18.09 4.72
CA ASN A 88 2.03 19.48 4.49
C ASN A 88 3.36 19.70 3.72
N PHE A 89 3.68 18.85 2.73
CA PHE A 89 4.99 18.84 2.03
C PHE A 89 6.23 18.68 2.93
N GLY A 90 6.03 18.24 4.18
CA GLY A 90 7.07 18.00 5.16
C GLY A 90 7.55 16.54 5.16
N PRO A 91 7.78 15.96 6.35
CA PRO A 91 8.38 14.63 6.46
C PRO A 91 7.49 13.53 5.85
N LEU A 92 8.15 12.45 5.43
CA LEU A 92 7.49 11.24 4.97
C LEU A 92 6.79 10.56 6.15
N GLU A 93 5.49 10.31 6.03
CA GLU A 93 4.74 9.51 6.99
C GLU A 93 4.79 8.02 6.66
N ALA A 94 4.72 7.69 5.37
CA ALA A 94 4.72 6.32 4.91
C ALA A 94 5.29 6.23 3.50
N LYS A 95 5.94 5.10 3.22
CA LYS A 95 6.43 4.71 1.90
C LYS A 95 6.13 3.23 1.72
N ARG A 96 5.27 2.91 0.76
CA ARG A 96 4.80 1.53 0.49
C ARG A 96 4.94 1.22 -1.00
N TYR A 97 5.10 -0.05 -1.35
CA TYR A 97 5.30 -0.51 -2.72
C TYR A 97 4.28 -1.59 -3.08
N PHE A 98 3.76 -1.53 -4.30
CA PHE A 98 2.66 -2.38 -4.76
C PHE A 98 2.99 -2.93 -6.15
N ALA A 99 3.28 -4.22 -6.25
CA ALA A 99 3.55 -4.89 -7.52
C ALA A 99 2.23 -5.22 -8.22
N ALA A 100 2.08 -4.76 -9.46
CA ALA A 100 0.91 -5.06 -10.28
C ALA A 100 0.93 -6.53 -10.67
N THR A 101 -0.16 -7.27 -10.46
CA THR A 101 -0.24 -8.67 -10.87
C THR A 101 -0.73 -8.77 -12.32
N ASN A 102 -0.32 -9.82 -13.03
CA ASN A 102 -0.89 -10.14 -14.35
C ASN A 102 -2.24 -10.85 -14.25
N LYS A 103 -2.76 -11.06 -13.04
CA LYS A 103 -4.01 -11.77 -12.80
C LYS A 103 -5.13 -10.76 -13.01
N GLY A 104 -6.04 -11.06 -13.93
CA GLY A 104 -7.10 -10.14 -14.37
C GLY A 104 -8.17 -9.81 -13.33
N ASP A 105 -7.95 -10.11 -12.06
CA ASP A 105 -8.88 -9.89 -10.97
C ASP A 105 -8.64 -8.50 -10.37
N GLU A 106 -9.66 -7.64 -10.38
CA GLU A 106 -9.55 -6.26 -9.86
C GLU A 106 -9.30 -6.22 -8.34
N GLU A 107 -9.56 -7.31 -7.62
CA GLU A 107 -9.30 -7.40 -6.18
C GLU A 107 -7.82 -7.68 -5.87
N ASP A 108 -7.20 -8.58 -6.63
CA ASP A 108 -5.79 -8.97 -6.48
C ASP A 108 -4.86 -8.29 -7.50
N ALA A 109 -5.29 -7.14 -8.04
CA ALA A 109 -4.56 -6.41 -9.07
C ALA A 109 -3.18 -5.93 -8.58
N PHE A 110 -2.99 -5.74 -7.27
CA PHE A 110 -1.70 -5.39 -6.68
C PHE A 110 -1.42 -6.14 -5.39
N VAL A 111 -0.14 -6.48 -5.19
CA VAL A 111 0.38 -7.09 -3.96
C VAL A 111 1.40 -6.15 -3.34
N GLU A 112 1.34 -5.94 -2.02
CA GLU A 112 2.35 -5.15 -1.32
C GLU A 112 3.68 -5.89 -1.27
N VAL A 113 4.76 -5.16 -1.55
CA VAL A 113 6.13 -5.69 -1.63
C VAL A 113 7.07 -4.74 -0.90
N THR A 114 8.28 -5.21 -0.56
CA THR A 114 9.28 -4.40 0.13
C THR A 114 10.25 -3.74 -0.85
N GLU A 115 10.92 -2.68 -0.41
CA GLU A 115 11.98 -2.03 -1.21
C GLU A 115 13.13 -3.00 -1.52
N SER A 116 13.46 -3.87 -0.57
CA SER A 116 14.47 -4.92 -0.74
C SER A 116 14.11 -5.88 -1.88
N ASP A 117 12.82 -6.18 -2.07
CA ASP A 117 12.37 -7.05 -3.16
C ASP A 117 12.51 -6.38 -4.52
N LEU A 118 12.20 -5.08 -4.61
CA LEU A 118 12.38 -4.29 -5.84
C LEU A 118 13.85 -4.25 -6.24
N ILE A 119 14.71 -4.01 -5.24
CA ILE A 119 16.16 -4.03 -5.32
C ILE A 119 16.59 -5.40 -5.85
N ALA A 120 16.29 -6.50 -5.15
CA ALA A 120 16.66 -7.85 -5.55
C ALA A 120 16.20 -8.24 -6.97
N ALA A 121 15.00 -7.81 -7.37
CA ALA A 121 14.42 -8.09 -8.67
C ALA A 121 14.81 -7.09 -9.79
N ASN A 122 15.72 -6.14 -9.51
CA ASN A 122 16.24 -5.15 -10.46
C ASN A 122 15.17 -4.21 -11.05
N TYR A 123 14.29 -3.69 -10.19
CA TYR A 123 13.36 -2.63 -10.57
C TYR A 123 14.00 -1.26 -10.45
N LYS A 124 13.81 -0.40 -11.46
CA LYS A 124 14.24 0.99 -11.46
C LYS A 124 13.06 1.94 -11.43
N LYS A 125 13.19 3.04 -10.68
CA LYS A 125 12.21 4.15 -10.68
C LYS A 125 12.20 4.78 -12.07
N LEU A 126 11.02 4.88 -12.67
CA LEU A 126 10.82 5.65 -13.89
C LEU A 126 10.71 7.14 -13.55
N ASN A 127 11.03 8.01 -14.50
CA ASN A 127 10.73 9.44 -14.41
C ASN A 127 9.24 9.71 -14.69
N ALA A 128 8.36 8.98 -14.00
CA ALA A 128 6.92 9.04 -14.12
C ALA A 128 6.31 9.02 -12.72
N TYR A 129 5.78 10.16 -12.30
CA TYR A 129 5.18 10.34 -10.98
C TYR A 129 3.92 11.21 -11.05
N LYS A 130 2.97 10.95 -10.15
CA LYS A 130 1.78 11.78 -9.95
C LYS A 130 1.61 12.18 -8.51
N ASN A 131 1.22 13.43 -8.33
CA ASN A 131 0.91 13.97 -7.02
C ASN A 131 -0.60 14.03 -6.82
N PHE A 132 -1.03 13.69 -5.62
CA PHE A 132 -2.40 13.82 -5.16
C PHE A 132 -2.39 14.55 -3.82
N LYS A 133 -3.52 15.18 -3.48
CA LYS A 133 -3.71 15.80 -2.18
C LYS A 133 -5.08 15.47 -1.61
N CYS A 134 -5.15 15.44 -0.29
CA CYS A 134 -6.39 15.54 0.45
C CYS A 134 -6.37 16.85 1.23
N SER A 135 -7.22 17.80 0.83
CA SER A 135 -7.32 19.10 1.51
C SER A 135 -7.90 18.96 2.92
N ASN A 136 -8.80 18.00 3.16
CA ASN A 136 -9.46 17.81 4.46
C ASN A 136 -8.49 17.43 5.57
N HIS A 137 -7.45 16.64 5.23
CA HIS A 137 -6.47 16.12 6.20
C HIS A 137 -5.07 16.70 6.00
N ASN A 138 -4.93 17.69 5.11
CA ASN A 138 -3.64 18.29 4.70
C ASN A 138 -2.55 17.25 4.35
N LYS A 139 -2.96 16.18 3.64
CA LYS A 139 -2.08 15.10 3.20
C LYS A 139 -1.72 15.24 1.74
N PHE A 140 -0.50 14.87 1.41
CA PHE A 140 0.03 14.79 0.06
C PHE A 140 0.49 13.37 -0.22
N PHE A 141 0.27 12.93 -1.46
CA PHE A 141 0.63 11.60 -1.91
C PHE A 141 1.40 11.71 -3.22
N GLU A 142 2.58 11.11 -3.27
CA GLU A 142 3.32 10.92 -4.52
C GLU A 142 3.20 9.45 -4.92
N VAL A 143 2.77 9.22 -6.15
CA VAL A 143 2.64 7.90 -6.75
C VAL A 143 3.68 7.79 -7.85
N ASN A 144 4.63 6.87 -7.70
CA ASN A 144 5.72 6.64 -8.66
C ASN A 144 5.59 5.28 -9.33
N VAL A 145 6.15 5.15 -10.54
CA VAL A 145 6.22 3.86 -11.26
C VAL A 145 7.64 3.33 -11.27
N TYR A 146 7.79 2.04 -11.05
CA TYR A 146 9.01 1.27 -11.21
C TYR A 146 8.79 0.17 -12.25
N GLU A 147 9.81 -0.12 -13.05
CA GLU A 147 9.81 -1.24 -14.00
C GLU A 147 11.13 -2.01 -13.90
N LYS A 148 11.10 -3.29 -14.27
CA LYS A 148 12.31 -4.11 -14.33
C LYS A 148 13.25 -3.54 -15.38
N ASP A 149 14.53 -3.37 -15.05
CA ASP A 149 15.53 -2.92 -16.00
C ASP A 149 15.95 -4.10 -16.91
N PRO A 150 15.64 -4.08 -18.23
CA PRO A 150 15.99 -5.20 -19.10
C PRO A 150 17.50 -5.32 -19.39
N PHE A 151 18.30 -4.28 -19.07
CA PHE A 151 19.70 -4.21 -19.47
C PHE A 151 20.73 -4.51 -18.36
N ASN A 152 20.36 -4.41 -17.08
CA ASN A 152 21.32 -4.53 -15.96
C ASN A 152 21.12 -5.78 -15.09
N ALA A 153 21.21 -6.97 -15.68
CA ALA A 153 21.21 -8.20 -14.88
C ALA A 153 22.44 -8.32 -13.94
N HIS A 154 23.54 -7.62 -14.24
CA HIS A 154 24.85 -7.91 -13.62
C HIS A 154 25.48 -6.78 -12.78
N HIS A 155 24.95 -5.54 -12.80
CA HIS A 155 25.60 -4.37 -12.17
C HIS A 155 24.67 -3.36 -11.45
N TRP A 156 23.39 -3.69 -11.23
CA TRP A 156 22.42 -2.68 -10.75
C TRP A 156 22.66 -2.18 -9.30
N ARG A 157 23.45 -2.88 -8.49
CA ARG A 157 23.82 -2.47 -7.12
C ARG A 157 24.65 -1.19 -7.02
N GLN A 158 25.13 -0.60 -8.13
CA GLN A 158 26.01 0.58 -8.07
C GLN A 158 25.30 1.94 -8.22
N ASN A 159 24.02 2.02 -8.62
CA ASN A 159 23.39 3.30 -8.96
C ASN A 159 21.97 3.52 -8.44
N ILE A 160 21.50 2.75 -7.45
CA ILE A 160 20.32 3.17 -6.70
C ILE A 160 20.77 4.28 -5.76
N ALA A 161 20.31 5.50 -6.01
CA ALA A 161 20.54 6.66 -5.16
C ALA A 161 20.37 6.28 -3.68
N ARG A 162 21.31 6.76 -2.85
CA ARG A 162 21.47 6.49 -1.42
C ARG A 162 20.13 6.26 -0.69
N PRO A 163 20.10 5.32 0.28
CA PRO A 163 18.92 5.07 1.08
C PRO A 163 18.43 6.38 1.71
N GLY A 164 17.18 6.76 1.43
CA GLY A 164 16.52 7.89 2.10
C GLY A 164 16.08 7.53 3.52
N SER A 165 16.96 6.88 4.29
CA SER A 165 16.73 6.46 5.68
C SER A 165 17.66 7.17 6.69
N GLU A 166 18.47 8.14 6.27
CA GLU A 166 18.99 9.14 7.22
C GLU A 166 17.88 10.16 7.49
N ILE A 167 17.03 9.81 8.45
CA ILE A 167 16.26 10.80 9.21
C ILE A 167 17.28 11.41 10.17
N ASP A 168 17.72 12.63 9.88
CA ASP A 168 18.49 13.43 10.84
C ASP A 168 17.60 13.67 12.07
N LEU A 169 18.13 13.34 13.25
CA LEU A 169 17.52 13.57 14.56
C LEU A 169 17.56 15.05 14.95
#